data_AF-A0A2V0PGM0-F1
#
_entry.id   AF-A0A2V0PGM0-F1
#
_cell.length_a   1.000
_cell.length_b   1.000
_cell.length_c   1.000
_cell.angle_alpha   90.00
_cell.angle_beta   90.00
_cell.angle_gamma   90.00
#
_symmetry.space_group_name_H-M   'P 1'
#
loop_
_entity.id
_entity.type
_entity.pdbx_description
1 polymer ?
#
loop_
_entity_poly.entity_id
_entity_poly.type
_entity_poly.pdbx_seq_one_letter_code
_entity_poly.pdbx_strand_id
1 'polypeptide(L)'
;MAPGAAKPPRTNPHTKLIASLSGLVLERQQEVDALQRTRRVLRQKAAVAQCAVAHCEALLELANALEQLRQPERRANGGGGGGGGGGAARNEQGTASGDSSGSTCAGGCCGSSSRSVEEMTRQWQDELAHMRSELAAVTAAAGGRGADSGPGSSQLSGGSGNAEAAAGGGGGGGGAHAPLLPVRWWPESPASGEAAAALDTSLPAFQSVVLESTRRFGCVLPRLRSAAPDAEACTRLLQEERSRLLGHCGVLTLRNPTALGQVMFEPLDPAVPGSAALEPPFSHWLYAVRQAELRPEQEDMICMAIDSRQARMVTIGERRARVRAQLAAAHRPAEDARLLREMAAINVVDVVLYSTTNLVIYDSIMDARQFAAFVVAAYPYVPPIEAVGDAVARLKRDREEAEARRVEGQREAGLEAHQSNSRSQPRPRPHARPGQAAADETEAPPMEAEAPQQQPQHQPQPTQPRQQPTQPRPQPAQPRPRRQPEQQPEQQPAE
;
A
#
# COMPACT_ATOMS: atom_id res chain seq x y z
N MET A 1 -47.98 13.60 61.84
CA MET A 1 -46.52 13.45 62.08
C MET A 1 -45.85 13.34 60.73
N ALA A 2 -45.12 14.36 60.31
CA ALA A 2 -44.41 14.34 59.03
C ALA A 2 -43.15 13.46 59.16
N PRO A 3 -42.88 12.54 58.21
CA PRO A 3 -41.66 11.75 58.21
C PRO A 3 -40.45 12.69 58.12
N GLY A 4 -39.57 12.62 59.11
CA GLY A 4 -38.40 13.49 59.20
C GLY A 4 -37.55 13.37 57.94
N ALA A 5 -37.36 14.49 57.25
CA ALA A 5 -36.50 14.57 56.08
C ALA A 5 -35.09 14.13 56.48
N ALA A 6 -34.66 12.97 55.97
CA ALA A 6 -33.33 12.44 56.21
C ALA A 6 -32.29 13.45 55.70
N LYS A 7 -31.39 13.90 56.58
CA LYS A 7 -30.28 14.77 56.18
C LYS A 7 -29.44 14.03 55.13
N PRO A 8 -29.17 14.65 53.97
CA PRO A 8 -28.34 14.02 52.95
C PRO A 8 -26.96 13.71 53.54
N PRO A 9 -26.38 12.55 53.20
CA PRO A 9 -25.06 12.17 53.70
C PRO A 9 -24.04 13.24 53.34
N ARG A 10 -23.27 13.69 54.34
CA ARG A 10 -22.16 14.63 54.13
C ARG A 10 -21.09 13.96 53.27
N THR A 11 -21.12 14.19 51.96
CA THR A 11 -20.06 13.75 51.05
C THR A 11 -18.74 14.39 51.46
N ASN A 12 -17.73 13.56 51.76
CA ASN A 12 -16.40 14.01 52.15
C ASN A 12 -15.76 14.83 50.99
N PRO A 13 -15.29 16.07 51.24
CA PRO A 13 -14.67 16.91 50.20
C PRO A 13 -13.47 16.22 49.52
N HIS A 14 -12.74 15.37 50.24
CA HIS A 14 -11.62 14.60 49.66
C HIS A 14 -12.10 13.60 48.60
N THR A 15 -13.25 12.95 48.81
CA THR A 15 -13.82 12.02 47.82
C THR A 15 -14.21 12.75 46.53
N LYS A 16 -14.74 13.97 46.64
CA LYS A 16 -15.05 14.81 45.47
C LYS A 16 -13.78 15.24 44.73
N LEU A 17 -12.73 15.62 45.45
CA LEU A 17 -11.45 16.01 44.85
C LEU A 17 -10.79 14.82 44.14
N ILE A 18 -10.75 13.65 44.77
CA ILE A 18 -10.20 12.42 44.16
C ILE A 18 -10.97 12.08 42.89
N ALA A 19 -12.31 12.08 42.93
CA ALA A 19 -13.12 11.81 41.74
C ALA A 19 -12.87 12.83 40.61
N SER A 20 -12.70 14.11 40.95
CA SER A 20 -12.37 15.17 40.00
C SER A 20 -10.98 14.97 39.35
N LEU A 21 -9.96 14.69 40.17
CA LEU A 21 -8.61 14.43 39.69
C LEU A 21 -8.54 13.15 38.84
N SER A 22 -9.24 12.08 39.24
CA SER A 22 -9.36 10.86 38.43
C SER A 22 -10.03 11.14 37.09
N GLY A 23 -11.07 11.99 37.06
CA GLY A 23 -11.69 12.44 35.82
C GLY A 23 -10.71 13.19 34.91
N LEU A 24 -9.97 14.14 35.46
CA LEU A 24 -8.96 14.92 34.71
C LEU A 24 -7.82 14.04 34.19
N VAL A 25 -7.35 13.07 34.98
CA VAL A 25 -6.30 12.12 34.55
C VAL A 25 -6.81 11.26 33.39
N LEU A 26 -8.05 10.77 33.45
CA LEU A 26 -8.65 10.01 32.36
C LEU A 26 -8.80 10.85 31.09
N GLU A 27 -9.26 12.10 31.21
CA GLU A 27 -9.36 13.04 30.08
C GLU A 27 -8.00 13.29 29.42
N ARG A 28 -6.96 13.58 30.22
CA ARG A 28 -5.59 13.80 29.70
C ARG A 28 -4.99 12.53 29.10
N GLN A 29 -5.28 11.36 29.67
CA GLN A 29 -4.85 10.10 29.07
C GLN A 29 -5.49 9.90 27.68
N GLN A 30 -6.79 10.19 27.54
CA GLN A 30 -7.48 10.11 26.25
C GLN A 30 -6.91 11.10 25.22
N GLU A 31 -6.56 12.31 25.65
CA GLU A 31 -5.91 13.31 24.79
C GLU A 31 -4.51 12.84 24.34
N VAL A 32 -3.71 12.31 25.26
CA VAL A 32 -2.38 11.73 24.94
C VAL A 32 -2.53 10.59 23.94
N ASP A 33 -3.48 9.69 24.14
CA ASP A 33 -3.73 8.55 23.24
C ASP A 33 -4.20 9.03 21.85
N ALA A 34 -5.02 10.09 21.79
CA ALA A 34 -5.42 10.72 20.54
C ALA A 34 -4.24 11.36 19.79
N LEU A 35 -3.37 12.09 20.51
CA LEU A 35 -2.17 12.70 19.94
C LEU A 35 -1.16 11.64 19.46
N GLN A 36 -0.99 10.56 20.20
CA GLN A 36 -0.13 9.44 19.79
C GLN A 36 -0.64 8.77 18.51
N ARG A 37 -1.96 8.57 18.37
CA ARG A 37 -2.57 8.08 17.13
C ARG A 37 -2.33 9.03 15.96
N THR A 38 -2.57 10.34 16.15
CA THR A 38 -2.30 11.35 15.11
C THR A 38 -0.82 11.36 14.69
N ARG A 39 0.10 11.32 15.66
CA ARG A 39 1.55 11.25 15.39
C ARG A 39 1.93 10.00 14.61
N ARG A 40 1.34 8.85 14.93
CA ARG A 40 1.55 7.59 14.19
C ARG A 40 1.11 7.72 12.73
N VAL A 41 -0.10 8.25 12.50
CA VAL A 41 -0.64 8.48 11.14
C VAL A 41 0.25 9.45 10.36
N LEU A 42 0.69 10.56 10.96
CA LEU A 42 1.57 11.52 10.28
C LEU A 42 2.92 10.90 9.93
N ARG A 43 3.49 10.05 10.79
CA ARG A 43 4.73 9.31 10.50
C ARG A 43 4.56 8.34 9.34
N GLN A 44 3.44 7.62 9.28
CA GLN A 44 3.13 6.74 8.15
C GLN A 44 2.99 7.52 6.85
N LYS A 45 2.26 8.66 6.86
CA LYS A 45 2.16 9.55 5.69
C LYS A 45 3.52 10.06 5.23
N ALA A 46 4.38 10.47 6.17
CA ALA A 46 5.74 10.91 5.85
C ALA A 46 6.58 9.78 5.25
N ALA A 47 6.48 8.55 5.77
CA ALA A 47 7.18 7.38 5.23
C ALA A 47 6.71 7.03 3.80
N VAL A 48 5.40 7.05 3.54
CA VAL A 48 4.83 6.84 2.20
C VAL A 48 5.29 7.92 1.22
N ALA A 49 5.30 9.19 1.64
CA ALA A 49 5.77 10.29 0.80
C ALA A 49 7.28 10.21 0.50
N GLN A 50 8.11 9.91 1.52
CA GLN A 50 9.55 9.66 1.34
C GLN A 50 9.81 8.51 0.37
N CYS A 51 9.06 7.42 0.52
CA CYS A 51 9.13 6.27 -0.36
C CYS A 51 8.78 6.64 -1.81
N ALA A 52 7.69 7.40 -2.02
CA ALA A 52 7.31 7.87 -3.35
C ALA A 52 8.41 8.74 -4.00
N VAL A 53 9.05 9.63 -3.23
CA VAL A 53 10.19 10.43 -3.71
C VAL A 53 11.35 9.52 -4.12
N ALA A 54 11.73 8.54 -3.29
CA ALA A 54 12.80 7.60 -3.61
C ALA A 54 12.52 6.78 -4.87
N HIS A 55 11.27 6.34 -5.09
CA HIS A 55 10.89 5.66 -6.34
C HIS A 55 10.96 6.56 -7.57
N CYS A 56 10.57 7.83 -7.45
CA CYS A 56 10.73 8.80 -8.53
C CYS A 56 12.20 9.10 -8.85
N GLU A 57 13.06 9.16 -7.82
CA GLU A 57 14.52 9.30 -8.00
C GLU A 57 15.11 8.09 -8.73
N ALA A 58 14.74 6.87 -8.34
CA ALA A 58 15.15 5.66 -9.04
C ALA A 58 14.68 5.62 -10.51
N LEU A 59 13.45 6.09 -10.79
CA LEU A 59 12.95 6.22 -12.16
C LEU A 59 13.73 7.26 -12.98
N LEU A 60 14.15 8.37 -12.37
CA LEU A 60 15.01 9.35 -13.01
C LEU A 60 16.41 8.80 -13.30
N GLU A 61 17.01 8.08 -12.35
CA GLU A 61 18.30 7.41 -12.55
C GLU A 61 18.23 6.41 -13.70
N LEU A 62 17.15 5.62 -13.76
CA LEU A 62 16.89 4.71 -14.87
C LEU A 62 16.74 5.46 -16.20
N ALA A 63 16.00 6.58 -16.23
CA ALA A 63 15.84 7.38 -17.43
C ALA A 63 17.19 7.87 -17.95
N ASN A 64 18.04 8.42 -17.06
CA ASN A 64 19.38 8.87 -17.39
C ASN A 64 20.27 7.73 -17.91
N ALA A 65 20.21 6.54 -17.28
CA ALA A 65 20.97 5.37 -17.72
C ALA A 65 20.54 4.92 -19.13
N LEU A 66 19.23 4.88 -19.41
CA LEU A 66 18.70 4.55 -20.73
C LEU A 66 19.09 5.59 -21.80
N GLU A 67 19.17 6.87 -21.44
CA GLU A 67 19.65 7.92 -22.34
C GLU A 67 21.13 7.77 -22.69
N GLN A 68 21.98 7.51 -21.69
CA GLN A 68 23.42 7.33 -21.89
C GLN A 68 23.71 6.20 -22.88
N LEU A 69 22.95 5.11 -22.81
CA LEU A 69 23.07 3.96 -23.71
C LEU A 69 22.56 4.23 -25.13
N ARG A 70 21.77 5.28 -25.35
CA ARG A 70 21.34 5.72 -26.70
C ARG A 70 22.37 6.64 -27.39
N GLN A 71 23.30 7.24 -26.65
CA GLN A 71 24.30 8.15 -27.22
C GLN A 71 25.51 7.53 -27.95
N PRO A 72 25.91 6.24 -27.80
CA PRO A 72 27.15 5.74 -28.41
C PRO A 72 27.10 5.73 -29.95
N GLU A 73 25.93 5.57 -30.57
CA GLU A 73 25.78 5.62 -32.03
C GLU A 73 26.11 6.99 -32.62
N ARG A 74 25.86 8.09 -31.88
CA ARG A 74 26.19 9.45 -32.37
C ARG A 74 27.69 9.73 -32.36
N ARG A 75 28.45 9.11 -31.45
CA ARG A 75 29.91 9.30 -31.39
C ARG A 75 30.63 8.43 -32.41
N ALA A 76 30.14 7.22 -32.69
CA ALA A 76 30.73 6.33 -33.70
C ALA A 76 30.62 6.88 -35.13
N ASN A 77 29.53 7.59 -35.47
CA ASN A 77 29.35 8.21 -36.79
C ASN A 77 29.89 9.65 -36.90
N GLY A 78 30.41 10.24 -35.81
CA GLY A 78 30.97 11.59 -35.80
C GLY A 78 32.48 11.68 -36.05
N GLY A 79 33.18 10.55 -36.19
CA GLY A 79 34.63 10.48 -36.30
C GLY A 79 35.11 10.10 -37.70
N GLY A 80 35.28 11.09 -38.58
CA GLY A 80 35.88 10.85 -39.91
C GLY A 80 35.92 12.03 -40.87
N GLY A 81 35.65 13.26 -40.42
CA GLY A 81 35.81 14.47 -41.25
C GLY A 81 37.18 15.11 -41.04
N GLY A 82 38.25 14.39 -41.36
CA GLY A 82 39.58 14.99 -41.50
C GLY A 82 39.59 15.92 -42.72
N GLY A 83 39.33 17.21 -42.51
CA GLY A 83 39.39 18.24 -43.53
C GLY A 83 40.47 19.27 -43.20
N GLY A 84 41.73 18.89 -43.37
CA GLY A 84 42.82 19.84 -43.51
C GLY A 84 42.85 20.42 -44.93
N GLY A 85 43.22 21.71 -45.03
CA GLY A 85 43.39 22.47 -46.28
C GLY A 85 42.43 23.66 -46.28
N GLY A 86 42.83 24.91 -46.04
CA GLY A 86 43.99 25.59 -46.63
C GLY A 86 43.63 26.00 -48.06
N GLY A 87 43.08 27.21 -48.25
CA GLY A 87 42.80 27.71 -49.60
C GLY A 87 41.92 28.96 -49.62
N ALA A 88 42.46 30.03 -50.17
CA ALA A 88 41.89 31.36 -50.28
C ALA A 88 40.90 31.52 -51.47
N ALA A 89 40.31 32.73 -51.54
CA ALA A 89 39.61 33.39 -52.67
C ALA A 89 38.13 32.98 -52.90
N ARG A 90 37.16 33.91 -52.78
CA ARG A 90 36.74 35.03 -53.68
C ARG A 90 36.07 34.56 -54.99
N ASN A 91 34.84 35.07 -55.18
CA ASN A 91 34.06 35.24 -56.43
C ASN A 91 33.64 33.92 -57.14
N GLU A 92 32.53 33.77 -57.86
CA GLU A 92 31.47 34.65 -58.37
C GLU A 92 30.31 33.75 -58.86
N GLN A 93 29.11 34.32 -58.92
CA GLN A 93 27.98 34.07 -59.84
C GLN A 93 27.85 32.74 -60.62
N GLY A 94 26.66 32.14 -60.56
CA GLY A 94 26.22 31.14 -61.54
C GLY A 94 24.79 30.65 -61.34
N THR A 95 23.84 31.28 -62.04
CA THR A 95 22.46 30.83 -62.27
C THR A 95 22.40 29.53 -63.09
N ALA A 96 21.55 28.56 -62.73
CA ALA A 96 20.87 27.70 -63.70
C ALA A 96 19.73 26.88 -63.05
N SER A 97 18.56 26.99 -63.67
CA SER A 97 17.34 26.22 -63.47
C SER A 97 17.49 24.75 -63.86
N GLY A 98 16.71 23.88 -63.22
CA GLY A 98 16.57 22.47 -63.62
C GLY A 98 15.38 21.82 -62.93
N ASP A 99 14.24 21.81 -63.62
CA ASP A 99 13.02 21.09 -63.25
C ASP A 99 13.26 19.58 -63.17
N SER A 100 12.74 18.95 -62.11
CA SER A 100 12.54 17.49 -62.08
C SER A 100 11.36 17.17 -61.18
N SER A 101 10.20 17.05 -61.82
CA SER A 101 8.99 16.45 -61.25
C SER A 101 9.22 14.97 -61.00
N GLY A 102 9.24 14.58 -59.73
CA GLY A 102 9.30 13.20 -59.26
C GLY A 102 8.41 13.04 -58.04
N SER A 103 7.10 13.02 -58.29
CA SER A 103 6.06 12.72 -57.29
C SER A 103 6.08 11.24 -56.96
N THR A 104 6.53 10.91 -55.75
CA THR A 104 6.18 9.67 -55.05
C THR A 104 5.80 10.02 -53.62
N CYS A 105 4.51 9.81 -53.35
CA CYS A 105 3.83 9.91 -52.08
C CYS A 105 4.15 8.72 -51.15
N ALA A 106 3.81 8.92 -49.87
CA ALA A 106 3.73 7.94 -48.77
C ALA A 106 5.02 7.65 -47.97
N GLY A 107 5.00 8.01 -46.67
CA GLY A 107 5.81 7.33 -45.65
C GLY A 107 6.65 8.17 -44.68
N GLY A 108 6.48 9.50 -44.59
CA GLY A 108 7.48 10.37 -43.94
C GLY A 108 7.04 11.28 -42.78
N CYS A 109 5.91 11.05 -42.10
CA CYS A 109 5.42 11.95 -41.05
C CYS A 109 5.56 11.40 -39.60
N CYS A 110 6.54 10.54 -39.35
CA CYS A 110 6.81 9.98 -38.01
C CYS A 110 8.00 10.67 -37.29
N GLY A 111 8.59 11.71 -37.88
CA GLY A 111 9.92 12.19 -37.53
C GLY A 111 10.04 13.28 -36.46
N SER A 112 8.99 13.70 -35.76
CA SER A 112 9.07 14.94 -34.94
C SER A 112 8.27 14.93 -33.63
N SER A 113 8.13 13.78 -32.97
CA SER A 113 7.58 13.74 -31.59
C SER A 113 8.51 13.09 -30.56
N SER A 114 9.79 12.91 -30.91
CA SER A 114 10.82 12.77 -29.88
C SER A 114 11.02 14.15 -29.26
N ARG A 115 10.26 14.47 -28.21
CA ARG A 115 10.89 15.24 -27.13
C ARG A 115 12.22 14.55 -26.83
N SER A 116 13.31 15.30 -26.76
CA SER A 116 14.50 14.67 -26.18
C SER A 116 14.08 14.24 -24.77
N VAL A 117 14.41 13.00 -24.41
CA VAL A 117 14.11 12.48 -23.08
C VAL A 117 14.62 13.47 -22.01
N GLU A 118 15.66 14.25 -22.31
CA GLU A 118 16.15 15.42 -21.58
C GLU A 118 15.08 16.44 -21.16
N GLU A 119 14.13 16.85 -22.03
CA GLU A 119 13.06 17.78 -21.66
C GLU A 119 12.12 17.17 -20.61
N MET A 120 11.82 15.88 -20.77
CA MET A 120 11.00 15.12 -19.83
C MET A 120 11.73 14.96 -18.49
N THR A 121 13.01 14.59 -18.53
CA THR A 121 13.90 14.46 -17.38
C THR A 121 13.97 15.79 -16.62
N ARG A 122 14.16 16.93 -17.29
CA ARG A 122 14.16 18.25 -16.64
C ARG A 122 12.83 18.56 -15.98
N GLN A 123 11.71 18.34 -16.66
CA GLN A 123 10.38 18.57 -16.08
C GLN A 123 10.16 17.71 -14.82
N TRP A 124 10.62 16.45 -14.84
CA TRP A 124 10.51 15.58 -13.67
C TRP A 124 11.43 15.99 -12.53
N GLN A 125 12.62 16.48 -12.83
CA GLN A 125 13.53 17.04 -11.82
C GLN A 125 12.89 18.23 -11.10
N ASP A 126 12.21 19.12 -11.83
CA ASP A 126 11.49 20.26 -11.25
C ASP A 126 10.33 19.80 -10.34
N GLU A 127 9.52 18.84 -10.80
CA GLU A 127 8.44 18.24 -9.99
C GLU A 127 8.98 17.51 -8.75
N LEU A 128 10.12 16.84 -8.86
CA LEU A 128 10.78 16.19 -7.72
C LEU A 128 11.34 17.20 -6.72
N ALA A 129 11.92 18.29 -7.19
CA ALA A 129 12.36 19.38 -6.32
C ALA A 129 11.17 19.98 -5.56
N HIS A 130 10.03 20.15 -6.23
CA HIS A 130 8.78 20.59 -5.60
C HIS A 130 8.29 19.59 -4.53
N MET A 131 8.18 18.30 -4.86
CA MET A 131 7.78 17.25 -3.91
C MET A 131 8.72 17.16 -2.69
N ARG A 132 10.04 17.28 -2.89
CA ARG A 132 11.03 17.32 -1.80
C ARG A 132 10.82 18.54 -0.90
N SER A 133 10.51 19.70 -1.48
CA SER A 133 10.21 20.92 -0.72
C SER A 133 8.94 20.78 0.12
N GLU A 134 7.86 20.24 -0.46
CA GLU A 134 6.62 19.95 0.29
C GLU A 134 6.86 18.96 1.43
N LEU A 135 7.61 17.89 1.17
CA LEU A 135 7.96 16.90 2.18
C LEU A 135 8.81 17.49 3.31
N ALA A 136 9.77 18.36 2.99
CA ALA A 136 10.57 19.08 3.97
C ALA A 136 9.69 19.98 4.86
N ALA A 137 8.70 20.66 4.28
CA ALA A 137 7.75 21.48 5.04
C ALA A 137 6.87 20.63 5.98
N VAL A 138 6.35 19.49 5.50
CA VAL A 138 5.53 18.56 6.32
C VAL A 138 6.36 17.93 7.45
N THR A 139 7.59 17.52 7.17
CA THR A 139 8.48 16.93 8.18
C THR A 139 8.94 17.95 9.22
N ALA A 140 9.23 19.19 8.82
CA ALA A 140 9.52 20.29 9.73
C ALA A 140 8.31 20.61 10.65
N ALA A 141 7.09 20.66 10.09
CA ALA A 141 5.87 20.85 10.87
C ALA A 141 5.63 19.70 11.87
N ALA A 142 5.97 18.47 11.50
CA ALA A 142 5.86 17.29 12.36
C ALA A 142 6.95 17.20 13.45
N GLY A 143 8.13 17.80 13.23
CA GLY A 143 9.27 17.79 14.16
C GLY A 143 9.36 19.00 15.09
N GLY A 144 8.65 20.09 14.82
CA GLY A 144 8.99 21.43 15.30
C GLY A 144 8.60 21.86 16.73
N ARG A 145 8.15 21.00 17.65
CA ARG A 145 7.71 21.48 18.99
C ARG A 145 8.01 20.56 20.19
N GLY A 146 9.19 19.94 20.23
CA GLY A 146 9.54 19.01 21.32
C GLY A 146 10.86 19.27 22.07
N ALA A 147 11.72 20.18 21.60
CA ALA A 147 13.03 20.40 22.20
C ALA A 147 13.06 21.61 23.14
N ASP A 148 12.08 21.75 24.04
CA ASP A 148 12.31 22.52 25.27
C ASP A 148 13.12 21.63 26.20
N SER A 149 14.44 21.84 26.10
CA SER A 149 15.45 21.18 26.89
C SER A 149 15.36 21.70 28.32
N GLY A 150 14.58 21.01 29.17
CA GLY A 150 14.70 21.18 30.61
C GLY A 150 16.13 20.88 31.05
N PRO A 151 16.79 21.76 31.83
CA PRO A 151 18.16 21.53 32.27
C PRO A 151 18.15 20.49 33.39
N GLY A 152 18.73 19.33 33.12
CA GLY A 152 19.13 18.39 34.17
C GLY A 152 18.68 16.96 33.95
N SER A 153 19.52 16.15 33.30
CA SER A 153 19.78 14.81 33.80
C SER A 153 21.09 14.29 33.23
N SER A 154 21.92 13.81 34.14
CA SER A 154 23.31 13.45 33.97
C SER A 154 23.52 12.28 33.01
N GLN A 155 24.55 12.41 32.17
CA GLN A 155 25.12 11.37 31.35
C GLN A 155 25.54 10.16 32.20
N LEU A 156 25.09 8.97 31.83
CA LEU A 156 25.80 7.74 32.11
C LEU A 156 26.02 6.97 30.80
N SER A 157 27.28 6.56 30.67
CA SER A 157 27.95 5.95 29.54
C SER A 157 27.79 4.43 29.54
N GLY A 158 27.82 3.82 28.36
CA GLY A 158 28.36 2.46 28.17
C GLY A 158 27.42 1.46 27.48
N GLY A 159 27.90 0.86 26.39
CA GLY A 159 27.39 -0.42 25.91
C GLY A 159 27.28 -0.54 24.39
N SER A 160 28.37 -0.94 23.73
CA SER A 160 28.35 -1.45 22.36
C SER A 160 27.97 -2.94 22.39
N GLY A 161 26.93 -3.33 21.66
CA GLY A 161 26.51 -4.72 21.54
C GLY A 161 25.52 -4.91 20.38
N ASN A 162 25.93 -5.68 19.39
CA ASN A 162 25.08 -6.23 18.33
C ASN A 162 24.03 -7.18 18.91
N ALA A 163 22.77 -7.11 18.45
CA ALA A 163 21.90 -8.28 18.23
C ALA A 163 20.57 -7.91 17.58
N GLU A 164 20.22 -8.64 16.52
CA GLU A 164 18.85 -8.90 16.12
C GLU A 164 18.08 -9.67 17.21
N ALA A 165 16.75 -9.47 17.21
CA ALA A 165 15.69 -10.26 17.81
C ALA A 165 15.15 -9.87 19.22
N ALA A 166 13.86 -9.51 19.16
CA ALA A 166 12.77 -9.78 20.10
C ALA A 166 12.69 -9.06 21.46
N ALA A 167 11.63 -8.25 21.54
CA ALA A 167 10.73 -8.03 22.68
C ALA A 167 11.31 -7.54 24.02
N GLY A 168 11.00 -6.27 24.33
CA GLY A 168 10.79 -5.78 25.69
C GLY A 168 11.98 -5.09 26.32
N GLY A 169 11.89 -3.76 26.48
CA GLY A 169 12.84 -3.02 27.29
C GLY A 169 12.82 -1.53 27.00
N GLY A 170 12.37 -0.74 27.97
CA GLY A 170 12.10 0.69 27.85
C GLY A 170 13.29 1.57 27.48
N GLY A 171 12.94 2.75 26.97
CA GLY A 171 13.53 3.99 27.49
C GLY A 171 14.78 4.51 26.79
N GLY A 172 14.64 4.90 25.52
CA GLY A 172 15.60 5.78 24.86
C GLY A 172 14.87 6.71 23.90
N GLY A 173 14.63 7.95 24.33
CA GLY A 173 13.99 9.02 23.55
C GLY A 173 14.85 9.54 22.39
N GLY A 174 15.62 8.67 21.74
CA GLY A 174 16.17 8.97 20.42
C GLY A 174 15.01 9.07 19.46
N GLY A 175 14.88 10.20 18.76
CA GLY A 175 13.85 10.39 17.74
C GLY A 175 13.94 9.26 16.73
N ALA A 176 13.14 8.19 16.93
CA ALA A 176 13.04 7.10 15.99
C ALA A 176 12.57 7.70 14.67
N HIS A 177 13.53 7.92 13.78
CA HIS A 177 13.28 8.27 12.40
C HIS A 177 12.30 7.22 11.87
N ALA A 178 11.28 7.66 11.14
CA ALA A 178 10.37 6.72 10.50
C ALA A 178 11.20 5.72 9.70
N PRO A 179 10.95 4.40 9.82
CA PRO A 179 11.72 3.42 9.08
C PRO A 179 11.60 3.74 7.59
N LEU A 180 12.74 4.04 6.95
CA LEU A 180 12.78 4.32 5.52
C LEU A 180 12.40 3.02 4.80
N LEU A 181 11.38 3.09 3.95
CA LEU A 181 11.01 1.97 3.10
C LEU A 181 12.01 1.92 1.93
N PRO A 182 12.79 0.82 1.78
CA PRO A 182 13.84 0.76 0.79
C PRO A 182 13.28 0.50 -0.61
N VAL A 183 13.87 1.13 -1.62
CA VAL A 183 13.65 0.81 -3.04
C VAL A 183 14.49 -0.42 -3.39
N ARG A 184 13.84 -1.52 -3.78
CA ARG A 184 14.48 -2.83 -4.04
C ARG A 184 14.38 -3.29 -5.48
N TRP A 185 13.49 -2.70 -6.27
CA TRP A 185 13.35 -3.05 -7.69
C TRP A 185 14.47 -2.47 -8.55
N TRP A 186 15.09 -1.37 -8.10
CA TRP A 186 16.14 -0.67 -8.83
C TRP A 186 17.52 -1.24 -8.46
N PRO A 187 18.25 -1.84 -9.42
CA PRO A 187 19.60 -2.31 -9.18
C PRO A 187 20.61 -1.16 -9.07
N GLU A 188 21.51 -1.24 -8.09
CA GLU A 188 22.62 -0.27 -7.91
C GLU A 188 23.73 -0.40 -8.98
N SER A 189 23.71 -1.47 -9.79
CA SER A 189 24.81 -1.80 -10.72
C SER A 189 24.58 -1.25 -12.12
N PRO A 190 25.59 -0.65 -12.78
CA PRO A 190 25.49 -0.16 -14.17
C PRO A 190 25.18 -1.25 -15.20
N ALA A 191 25.50 -2.52 -14.94
CA ALA A 191 25.14 -3.65 -15.81
C ALA A 191 23.62 -3.82 -15.97
N SER A 192 22.85 -3.29 -15.01
CA SER A 192 21.40 -3.27 -15.11
C SER A 192 20.87 -2.31 -16.17
N GLY A 193 21.58 -1.22 -16.45
CA GLY A 193 21.20 -0.25 -17.47
C GLY A 193 21.23 -0.89 -18.86
N GLU A 194 22.28 -1.67 -19.15
CA GLU A 194 22.40 -2.39 -20.42
C GLU A 194 21.29 -3.44 -20.58
N ALA A 195 21.03 -4.23 -19.53
CA ALA A 195 19.93 -5.17 -19.52
C ALA A 195 18.56 -4.47 -19.73
N ALA A 196 18.34 -3.33 -19.06
CA ALA A 196 17.14 -2.51 -19.19
C ALA A 196 16.97 -1.91 -20.61
N ALA A 197 18.06 -1.50 -21.24
CA ALA A 197 18.05 -0.99 -22.62
C ALA A 197 17.75 -2.10 -23.64
N ALA A 198 18.14 -3.34 -23.35
CA ALA A 198 17.86 -4.50 -24.20
C ALA A 198 16.43 -5.07 -24.04
N LEU A 199 15.66 -4.61 -23.03
CA LEU A 199 14.30 -5.12 -22.81
C LEU A 199 13.37 -4.79 -23.98
N ASP A 200 12.61 -5.80 -24.41
CA ASP A 200 11.47 -5.61 -25.29
C ASP A 200 10.33 -4.93 -24.53
N THR A 201 9.97 -3.74 -24.98
CA THR A 201 8.93 -2.89 -24.38
C THR A 201 7.59 -3.04 -25.08
N SER A 202 7.41 -4.07 -25.91
CA SER A 202 6.13 -4.40 -26.52
C SER A 202 5.14 -4.95 -25.48
N LEU A 203 3.84 -4.74 -25.72
CA LEU A 203 2.79 -5.24 -24.84
C LEU A 203 2.82 -6.79 -24.70
N PRO A 204 2.97 -7.59 -25.78
CA PRO A 204 3.05 -9.04 -25.67
C PRO A 204 4.26 -9.52 -24.87
N ALA A 205 5.41 -8.86 -25.02
CA ALA A 205 6.61 -9.20 -24.24
C ALA A 205 6.38 -8.94 -22.74
N PHE A 206 5.75 -7.82 -22.38
CA PHE A 206 5.42 -7.55 -20.99
C PHE A 206 4.40 -8.54 -20.43
N GLN A 207 3.33 -8.84 -21.15
CA GLN A 207 2.35 -9.87 -20.74
C GLN A 207 3.06 -11.21 -20.50
N SER A 208 3.98 -11.61 -21.38
CA SER A 208 4.79 -12.82 -21.19
C SER A 208 5.64 -12.78 -19.91
N VAL A 209 6.26 -11.64 -19.59
CA VAL A 209 7.04 -11.47 -18.34
C VAL A 209 6.13 -11.61 -17.12
N VAL A 210 4.98 -10.93 -17.10
CA VAL A 210 4.03 -11.02 -15.97
C VAL A 210 3.53 -12.46 -15.80
N LEU A 211 3.20 -13.16 -16.90
CA LEU A 211 2.78 -14.56 -16.86
C LEU A 211 3.90 -15.47 -16.34
N GLU A 212 5.14 -15.28 -16.80
CA GLU A 212 6.30 -16.05 -16.33
C GLU A 212 6.50 -15.85 -14.82
N SER A 213 6.51 -14.60 -14.36
CA SER A 213 6.64 -14.26 -12.94
C SER A 213 5.50 -14.85 -12.12
N THR A 214 4.26 -14.75 -12.59
CA THR A 214 3.08 -15.33 -11.92
C THR A 214 3.22 -16.85 -11.75
N ARG A 215 3.67 -17.56 -12.79
CA ARG A 215 3.94 -19.01 -12.71
C ARG A 215 5.05 -19.33 -11.71
N ARG A 216 6.15 -18.58 -11.73
CA ARG A 216 7.27 -18.75 -10.78
C ARG A 216 6.81 -18.52 -9.34
N PHE A 217 6.04 -17.45 -9.08
CA PHE A 217 5.42 -17.20 -7.79
C PHE A 217 4.53 -18.36 -7.35
N GLY A 218 3.66 -18.85 -8.24
CA GLY A 218 2.77 -19.98 -7.98
C GLY A 218 3.49 -21.28 -7.62
N CYS A 219 4.68 -21.52 -8.19
CA CYS A 219 5.51 -22.68 -7.86
C CYS A 219 6.25 -22.53 -6.51
N VAL A 220 6.68 -21.32 -6.15
CA VAL A 220 7.50 -21.07 -4.96
C VAL A 220 6.66 -20.91 -3.69
N LEU A 221 5.49 -20.26 -3.78
CA LEU A 221 4.64 -19.98 -2.61
C LEU A 221 4.22 -21.22 -1.81
N PRO A 222 3.80 -22.36 -2.42
CA PRO A 222 3.46 -23.55 -1.66
C PRO A 222 4.61 -24.06 -0.79
N ARG A 223 5.86 -23.98 -1.27
CA ARG A 223 7.06 -24.41 -0.53
C ARG A 223 7.29 -23.55 0.72
N LEU A 224 7.10 -22.23 0.58
CA LEU A 224 7.19 -21.31 1.73
C LEU A 224 6.08 -21.56 2.74
N ARG A 225 4.85 -21.78 2.28
CA ARG A 225 3.69 -22.08 3.14
C ARG A 225 3.84 -23.39 3.90
N SER A 226 4.49 -24.39 3.29
CA SER A 226 4.77 -25.68 3.93
C SER A 226 6.07 -25.70 4.74
N ALA A 227 6.73 -24.55 4.93
CA ALA A 227 8.04 -24.45 5.59
C ALA A 227 9.06 -25.47 5.05
N ALA A 228 9.16 -25.58 3.72
CA ALA A 228 10.10 -26.50 3.09
C ALA A 228 11.56 -26.21 3.53
N PRO A 229 12.46 -27.21 3.52
CA PRO A 229 13.85 -27.04 3.97
C PRO A 229 14.63 -25.93 3.26
N ASP A 230 14.19 -25.53 2.06
CA ASP A 230 14.77 -24.48 1.22
C ASP A 230 13.98 -23.16 1.27
N ALA A 231 13.21 -22.90 2.33
CA ALA A 231 12.36 -21.71 2.44
C ALA A 231 13.14 -20.39 2.32
N GLU A 232 14.37 -20.32 2.83
CA GLU A 232 15.21 -19.12 2.67
C GLU A 232 15.58 -18.86 1.21
N ALA A 233 16.00 -19.91 0.48
CA ALA A 233 16.29 -19.82 -0.94
C ALA A 233 15.04 -19.43 -1.75
N CYS A 234 13.88 -20.01 -1.42
CA CYS A 234 12.59 -19.64 -2.00
C CYS A 234 12.25 -18.16 -1.74
N THR A 235 12.55 -17.63 -0.56
CA THR A 235 12.33 -16.21 -0.24
C THR A 235 13.20 -15.28 -1.08
N ARG A 236 14.48 -15.64 -1.28
CA ARG A 236 15.38 -14.90 -2.18
C ARG A 236 14.88 -14.92 -3.63
N LEU A 237 14.44 -16.08 -4.11
CA LEU A 237 13.87 -16.22 -5.46
C LEU A 237 12.62 -15.34 -5.65
N LEU A 238 11.72 -15.27 -4.66
CA LEU A 238 10.57 -14.36 -4.72
C LEU A 238 11.02 -12.90 -4.77
N GLN A 239 12.04 -12.51 -4.00
CA GLN A 239 12.56 -11.16 -4.01
C GLN A 239 13.17 -10.80 -5.37
N GLU A 240 13.99 -11.68 -5.94
CA GLU A 240 14.62 -11.49 -7.25
C GLU A 240 13.57 -11.37 -8.35
N GLU A 241 12.58 -12.27 -8.36
CA GLU A 241 11.52 -12.27 -9.37
C GLU A 241 10.61 -11.03 -9.23
N ARG A 242 10.33 -10.59 -8.00
CA ARG A 242 9.64 -9.32 -7.74
C ARG A 242 10.43 -8.14 -8.28
N SER A 243 11.72 -8.02 -7.94
CA SER A 243 12.57 -6.93 -8.42
C SER A 243 12.66 -6.94 -9.96
N ARG A 244 12.78 -8.11 -10.58
CA ARG A 244 12.78 -8.27 -12.05
C ARG A 244 11.47 -7.74 -12.67
N LEU A 245 10.32 -8.17 -12.16
CA LEU A 245 9.01 -7.74 -12.68
C LEU A 245 8.80 -6.24 -12.52
N LEU A 246 9.07 -5.69 -11.32
CA LEU A 246 8.91 -4.26 -11.05
C LEU A 246 9.93 -3.41 -11.84
N GLY A 247 11.14 -3.94 -12.11
CA GLY A 247 12.09 -3.34 -13.04
C GLY A 247 11.57 -3.24 -14.47
N HIS A 248 10.89 -4.27 -14.97
CA HIS A 248 10.22 -4.19 -16.28
C HIS A 248 9.13 -3.13 -16.30
N CYS A 249 8.33 -3.02 -15.23
CA CYS A 249 7.34 -1.94 -15.10
C CYS A 249 8.00 -0.55 -15.14
N GLY A 250 9.13 -0.38 -14.44
CA GLY A 250 9.92 0.85 -14.46
C GLY A 250 10.40 1.19 -15.88
N VAL A 251 10.97 0.24 -16.61
CA VAL A 251 11.44 0.45 -17.99
C VAL A 251 10.28 0.78 -18.95
N LEU A 252 9.14 0.09 -18.83
CA LEU A 252 7.95 0.37 -19.63
C LEU A 252 7.40 1.76 -19.36
N THR A 253 7.38 2.20 -18.11
CA THR A 253 6.95 3.55 -17.72
C THR A 253 7.69 4.62 -18.53
N LEU A 254 9.00 4.42 -18.74
CA LEU A 254 9.86 5.40 -19.40
C LEU A 254 9.88 5.26 -20.92
N ARG A 255 9.85 4.02 -21.44
CA ARG A 255 10.05 3.74 -22.87
C ARG A 255 8.77 3.54 -23.66
N ASN A 256 7.74 2.98 -23.03
CA ASN A 256 6.46 2.68 -23.66
C ASN A 256 5.29 2.80 -22.66
N PRO A 257 5.01 4.03 -22.16
CA PRO A 257 3.95 4.24 -21.18
C PRO A 257 2.56 3.84 -21.69
N THR A 258 2.34 3.85 -23.01
CA THR A 258 1.08 3.42 -23.62
C THR A 258 0.86 1.92 -23.46
N ALA A 259 1.89 1.09 -23.67
CA ALA A 259 1.78 -0.36 -23.43
C ALA A 259 1.47 -0.67 -21.96
N LEU A 260 2.08 0.07 -21.02
CA LEU A 260 1.75 -0.06 -19.60
C LEU A 260 0.27 0.29 -19.32
N GLY A 261 -0.30 1.27 -20.00
CA GLY A 261 -1.73 1.55 -19.92
C GLY A 261 -2.60 0.43 -20.50
N GLN A 262 -2.21 -0.12 -21.65
CA GLN A 262 -2.97 -1.17 -22.34
C GLN A 262 -3.03 -2.48 -21.56
N VAL A 263 -1.95 -2.87 -20.88
CA VAL A 263 -1.91 -4.11 -20.08
C VAL A 263 -2.92 -4.12 -18.92
N MET A 264 -3.40 -2.96 -18.50
CA MET A 264 -4.42 -2.83 -17.45
C MET A 264 -5.82 -3.21 -17.94
N PHE A 265 -6.06 -3.15 -19.26
CA PHE A 265 -7.36 -3.40 -19.87
C PHE A 265 -7.43 -4.75 -20.60
N GLU A 266 -6.28 -5.37 -20.85
CA GLU A 266 -6.20 -6.68 -21.50
C GLU A 266 -5.91 -7.78 -20.46
N PRO A 267 -6.58 -8.95 -20.55
CA PRO A 267 -6.22 -10.08 -19.71
C PRO A 267 -4.78 -10.50 -20.02
N LEU A 268 -4.02 -10.87 -18.98
CA LEU A 268 -2.65 -11.37 -19.13
C LEU A 268 -2.60 -12.63 -19.97
N ASP A 269 -3.63 -13.47 -19.83
CA ASP A 269 -3.76 -14.73 -20.53
C ASP A 269 -5.09 -14.79 -21.31
N PRO A 270 -5.07 -14.52 -22.62
CA PRO A 270 -6.28 -14.60 -23.45
C PRO A 270 -6.76 -16.04 -23.63
N ALA A 271 -5.94 -17.06 -23.30
CA ALA A 271 -6.36 -18.45 -23.39
C ALA A 271 -7.30 -18.86 -22.24
N VAL A 272 -7.39 -18.07 -21.16
CA VAL A 272 -8.32 -18.34 -20.05
C VAL A 272 -9.75 -18.05 -20.50
N PRO A 273 -10.65 -19.05 -20.53
CA PRO A 273 -12.02 -18.85 -20.98
C PRO A 273 -12.73 -17.78 -20.14
N GLY A 274 -13.31 -16.78 -20.81
CA GLY A 274 -14.05 -15.69 -20.16
C GLY A 274 -13.21 -14.50 -19.69
N SER A 275 -11.87 -14.54 -19.82
CA SER A 275 -11.00 -13.44 -19.40
C SER A 275 -11.14 -12.18 -20.28
N ALA A 276 -11.53 -12.35 -21.55
CA ALA A 276 -11.60 -11.27 -22.54
C ALA A 276 -12.88 -10.42 -22.48
N ALA A 277 -13.92 -10.83 -21.73
CA ALA A 277 -15.27 -10.25 -21.87
C ALA A 277 -15.80 -9.51 -20.64
N LEU A 278 -15.17 -9.65 -19.46
CA LEU A 278 -15.72 -9.13 -18.22
C LEU A 278 -14.61 -8.52 -17.35
N GLU A 279 -14.82 -7.27 -16.95
CA GLU A 279 -14.12 -6.66 -15.83
C GLU A 279 -14.26 -7.59 -14.60
N PRO A 280 -13.17 -7.88 -13.87
CA PRO A 280 -13.23 -8.80 -12.74
C PRO A 280 -14.19 -8.26 -11.66
N PRO A 281 -15.07 -9.10 -11.09
CA PRO A 281 -15.96 -8.64 -10.04
C PRO A 281 -15.16 -8.18 -8.82
N PHE A 282 -15.67 -7.21 -8.06
CA PHE A 282 -15.01 -6.70 -6.85
C PHE A 282 -14.57 -7.79 -5.87
N SER A 283 -15.31 -8.90 -5.77
CA SER A 283 -14.95 -10.05 -4.93
C SER A 283 -13.62 -10.71 -5.33
N HIS A 284 -13.21 -10.61 -6.59
CA HIS A 284 -11.91 -11.08 -7.09
C HIS A 284 -10.78 -10.27 -6.46
N TRP A 285 -10.88 -8.94 -6.49
CA TRP A 285 -9.89 -8.05 -5.89
C TRP A 285 -9.84 -8.19 -4.37
N LEU A 286 -11.01 -8.31 -3.73
CA LEU A 286 -11.08 -8.58 -2.30
C LEU A 286 -10.41 -9.90 -1.93
N TYR A 287 -10.56 -10.95 -2.75
CA TYR A 287 -9.86 -12.21 -2.58
C TYR A 287 -8.34 -12.05 -2.75
N ALA A 288 -7.89 -11.38 -3.81
CA ALA A 288 -6.47 -11.17 -4.07
C ALA A 288 -5.77 -10.41 -2.94
N VAL A 289 -6.38 -9.33 -2.44
CA VAL A 289 -5.83 -8.57 -1.31
C VAL A 289 -5.82 -9.40 -0.02
N ARG A 290 -6.82 -10.28 0.22
CA ARG A 290 -6.79 -11.21 1.35
C ARG A 290 -5.63 -12.20 1.27
N GLN A 291 -5.29 -12.69 0.08
CA GLN A 291 -4.16 -13.60 -0.11
C GLN A 291 -2.81 -12.93 0.20
N ALA A 292 -2.74 -11.61 0.10
CA ALA A 292 -1.55 -10.84 0.45
C ALA A 292 -1.31 -10.77 1.97
N GLU A 293 -2.26 -11.19 2.82
CA GLU A 293 -2.10 -11.22 4.28
C GLU A 293 -1.55 -9.90 4.85
N LEU A 294 -2.12 -8.78 4.38
CA LEU A 294 -1.65 -7.44 4.77
C LEU A 294 -1.84 -7.20 6.26
N ARG A 295 -0.83 -6.59 6.88
CA ARG A 295 -0.92 -6.08 8.25
C ARG A 295 -1.78 -4.81 8.27
N PRO A 296 -2.47 -4.50 9.37
CA PRO A 296 -3.26 -3.26 9.50
C PRO A 296 -2.47 -2.01 9.13
N GLU A 297 -1.18 -1.96 9.51
CA GLU A 297 -0.31 -0.83 9.18
C GLU A 297 -0.04 -0.71 7.68
N GLN A 298 0.07 -1.85 6.97
CA GLN A 298 0.27 -1.86 5.52
C GLN A 298 -1.00 -1.43 4.79
N GLU A 299 -2.17 -1.86 5.26
CA GLU A 299 -3.46 -1.41 4.73
C GLU A 299 -3.61 0.12 4.85
N ASP A 300 -3.28 0.68 6.03
CA ASP A 300 -3.26 2.12 6.25
C ASP A 300 -2.33 2.84 5.27
N MET A 301 -1.10 2.35 5.09
CA MET A 301 -0.13 2.96 4.17
C MET A 301 -0.56 2.86 2.71
N ILE A 302 -1.20 1.76 2.29
CA ILE A 302 -1.72 1.60 0.93
C ILE A 302 -2.85 2.59 0.68
N CYS A 303 -3.81 2.71 1.61
CA CYS A 303 -4.87 3.72 1.51
C CYS A 303 -4.26 5.14 1.40
N MET A 304 -3.27 5.47 2.23
CA MET A 304 -2.59 6.78 2.16
C MET A 304 -1.92 7.02 0.80
N ALA A 305 -1.27 6.01 0.22
CA ALA A 305 -0.63 6.12 -1.09
C ALA A 305 -1.66 6.38 -2.20
N ILE A 306 -2.80 5.67 -2.15
CA ILE A 306 -3.89 5.79 -3.12
C ILE A 306 -4.61 7.14 -2.97
N ASP A 307 -4.93 7.56 -1.75
CA ASP A 307 -5.53 8.87 -1.47
C ASP A 307 -4.63 10.01 -1.98
N SER A 308 -3.31 9.88 -1.78
CA SER A 308 -2.34 10.86 -2.27
C SER A 308 -2.32 10.93 -3.80
N ARG A 309 -2.37 9.76 -4.48
CA ARG A 309 -2.50 9.72 -5.94
C ARG A 309 -3.81 10.35 -6.39
N GLN A 310 -4.94 10.00 -5.78
CA GLN A 310 -6.26 10.54 -6.15
C GLN A 310 -6.29 12.08 -6.01
N ALA A 311 -5.73 12.63 -4.92
CA ALA A 311 -5.63 14.07 -4.75
C ALA A 311 -4.83 14.74 -5.88
N ARG A 312 -3.72 14.14 -6.31
CA ARG A 312 -2.92 14.64 -7.44
C ARG A 312 -3.63 14.48 -8.79
N MET A 313 -4.42 13.42 -8.95
CA MET A 313 -5.21 13.19 -10.16
C MET A 313 -6.27 14.27 -10.40
N VAL A 314 -6.80 14.90 -9.35
CA VAL A 314 -7.70 16.05 -9.48
C VAL A 314 -6.99 17.20 -10.19
N THR A 315 -5.80 17.59 -9.71
CA THR A 315 -5.00 18.67 -10.32
C THR A 315 -4.59 18.36 -11.77
N ILE A 316 -4.18 17.12 -12.04
CA ILE A 316 -3.87 16.63 -13.40
C ILE A 316 -5.11 16.73 -14.29
N GLY A 317 -6.26 16.29 -13.79
CA GLY A 317 -7.55 16.34 -14.48
C GLY A 317 -7.98 17.76 -14.84
N GLU A 318 -7.87 18.70 -13.91
CA GLU A 318 -8.15 20.11 -14.16
C GLU A 318 -7.22 20.70 -15.22
N ARG A 319 -5.91 20.41 -15.15
CA ARG A 319 -4.94 20.87 -16.14
C ARG A 319 -5.27 20.30 -17.52
N ARG A 320 -5.61 19.02 -17.60
CA ARG A 320 -6.05 18.35 -18.83
C ARG A 320 -7.30 19.01 -19.40
N ALA A 321 -8.30 19.30 -18.57
CA ALA A 321 -9.53 19.96 -18.98
C ALA A 321 -9.26 21.37 -19.53
N ARG A 322 -8.38 22.15 -18.89
CA ARG A 322 -7.96 23.48 -19.37
C ARG A 322 -7.30 23.41 -20.75
N VAL A 323 -6.35 22.50 -20.95
CA VAL A 323 -5.66 22.35 -22.24
C VAL A 323 -6.63 21.89 -23.33
N ARG A 324 -7.58 20.98 -23.04
CA ARG A 324 -8.64 20.59 -23.99
C ARG A 324 -9.53 21.77 -24.37
N ALA A 325 -9.94 22.59 -23.40
CA ALA A 325 -10.75 23.78 -23.67
C ALA A 325 -10.00 24.79 -24.55
N GLN A 326 -8.70 24.99 -24.30
CA GLN A 326 -7.85 25.85 -25.13
C GLN A 326 -7.68 25.29 -26.55
N LEU A 327 -7.48 23.98 -26.70
CA LEU A 327 -7.41 23.32 -28.02
C LEU A 327 -8.71 23.47 -28.81
N ALA A 328 -9.86 23.38 -28.15
CA ALA A 328 -11.15 23.56 -28.79
C ALA A 328 -11.39 25.01 -29.26
N ALA A 329 -10.82 26.00 -28.56
CA ALA A 329 -10.93 27.41 -28.89
C ALA A 329 -9.82 27.90 -29.84
N ALA A 330 -8.71 27.17 -29.94
CA ALA A 330 -7.57 27.54 -30.77
C ALA A 330 -7.85 27.18 -32.25
N HIS A 331 -7.45 28.10 -33.13
CA HIS A 331 -7.52 27.93 -34.59
C HIS A 331 -6.16 28.29 -35.22
N ARG A 332 -5.08 28.12 -34.47
CA ARG A 332 -3.71 28.49 -34.88
C ARG A 332 -2.81 27.26 -34.78
N PRO A 333 -2.26 26.75 -35.90
CA PRO A 333 -1.47 25.52 -35.90
C PRO A 333 -0.30 25.51 -34.90
N ALA A 334 0.38 26.65 -34.70
CA ALA A 334 1.48 26.77 -33.75
C ALA A 334 1.02 26.64 -32.29
N GLU A 335 -0.17 27.16 -31.97
CA GLU A 335 -0.77 27.07 -30.64
C GLU A 335 -1.30 25.66 -30.38
N ASP A 336 -1.96 25.04 -31.36
CA ASP A 336 -2.42 23.65 -31.29
C ASP A 336 -1.25 22.71 -31.03
N ALA A 337 -0.14 22.88 -31.76
CA ALA A 337 1.06 22.08 -31.55
C ALA A 337 1.64 22.27 -30.13
N ARG A 338 1.62 23.49 -29.57
CA ARG A 338 2.06 23.76 -28.19
C ARG A 338 1.15 23.07 -27.17
N LEU A 339 -0.15 23.17 -27.35
CA LEU A 339 -1.13 22.58 -26.43
C LEU A 339 -1.15 21.05 -26.50
N LEU A 340 -0.98 20.45 -27.69
CA LEU A 340 -0.80 19.01 -27.85
C LEU A 340 0.47 18.52 -27.15
N ARG A 341 1.57 19.29 -27.22
CA ARG A 341 2.78 19.01 -26.42
C ARG A 341 2.49 19.06 -24.93
N GLU A 342 1.75 20.06 -24.46
CA GLU A 342 1.35 20.13 -23.05
C GLU A 342 0.49 18.93 -22.64
N MET A 343 -0.50 18.56 -23.45
CA MET A 343 -1.35 17.38 -23.23
C MET A 343 -0.52 16.10 -23.10
N ALA A 344 0.47 15.91 -23.97
CA ALA A 344 1.39 14.79 -23.90
C ALA A 344 2.22 14.81 -22.61
N ALA A 345 2.69 15.99 -22.16
CA ALA A 345 3.40 16.12 -20.88
C ALA A 345 2.52 15.70 -19.69
N ILE A 346 1.26 16.13 -19.68
CA ILE A 346 0.30 15.80 -18.62
C ILE A 346 0.07 14.29 -18.56
N ASN A 347 -0.07 13.63 -19.71
CA ASN A 347 -0.26 12.17 -19.76
C ASN A 347 0.97 11.40 -19.28
N VAL A 348 2.19 11.89 -19.56
CA VAL A 348 3.41 11.30 -19.00
C VAL A 348 3.42 11.40 -17.48
N VAL A 349 3.10 12.57 -16.92
CA VAL A 349 3.04 12.77 -15.46
C VAL A 349 2.02 11.83 -14.80
N ASP A 350 0.86 11.63 -15.44
CA ASP A 350 -0.17 10.68 -14.98
C ASP A 350 0.38 9.23 -14.92
N VAL A 351 1.03 8.77 -15.98
CA VAL A 351 1.61 7.41 -16.03
C VAL A 351 2.73 7.22 -15.02
N VAL A 352 3.56 8.25 -14.81
CA VAL A 352 4.64 8.20 -13.80
C VAL A 352 4.06 8.16 -12.41
N LEU A 353 3.06 9.00 -12.12
CA LEU A 353 2.37 9.01 -10.83
C LEU A 353 1.73 7.64 -10.56
N TYR A 354 1.08 7.06 -11.57
CA TYR A 354 0.54 5.70 -11.50
C TYR A 354 1.63 4.68 -11.16
N SER A 355 2.74 4.71 -11.89
CA SER A 355 3.84 3.75 -11.75
C SER A 355 4.55 3.88 -10.41
N THR A 356 4.87 5.10 -9.97
CA THR A 356 5.42 5.38 -8.65
C THR A 356 4.50 4.86 -7.55
N THR A 357 3.19 5.07 -7.65
CA THR A 357 2.25 4.58 -6.62
C THR A 357 2.22 3.05 -6.57
N ASN A 358 2.23 2.38 -7.73
CA ASN A 358 2.35 0.92 -7.81
C ASN A 358 3.67 0.43 -7.20
N LEU A 359 4.79 1.08 -7.50
CA LEU A 359 6.10 0.71 -6.93
C LEU A 359 6.11 0.89 -5.41
N VAL A 360 5.56 1.99 -4.87
CA VAL A 360 5.41 2.20 -3.41
C VAL A 360 4.62 1.05 -2.78
N ILE A 361 3.50 0.66 -3.37
CA ILE A 361 2.64 -0.41 -2.83
C ILE A 361 3.35 -1.77 -2.92
N TYR A 362 3.84 -2.15 -4.10
CA TYR A 362 4.28 -3.50 -4.41
C TYR A 362 5.74 -3.80 -4.05
N ASP A 363 6.61 -2.81 -4.04
CA ASP A 363 8.03 -2.96 -3.67
C ASP A 363 8.27 -2.67 -2.18
N SER A 364 7.69 -1.57 -1.71
CA SER A 364 8.06 -0.94 -0.45
C SER A 364 7.10 -1.28 0.70
N ILE A 365 5.79 -1.27 0.47
CA ILE A 365 4.80 -1.58 1.50
C ILE A 365 4.60 -3.10 1.65
N MET A 366 4.41 -3.82 0.55
CA MET A 366 4.32 -5.28 0.55
C MET A 366 5.72 -5.91 0.61
N ASP A 367 5.87 -7.02 1.32
CA ASP A 367 7.06 -7.86 1.16
C ASP A 367 6.94 -8.77 -0.09
N ALA A 368 8.01 -9.46 -0.45
CA ALA A 368 8.05 -10.31 -1.65
C ALA A 368 7.04 -11.46 -1.61
N ARG A 369 6.77 -12.02 -0.43
CA ARG A 369 5.80 -13.11 -0.25
C ARG A 369 4.37 -12.59 -0.40
N GLN A 370 4.06 -11.45 0.21
CA GLN A 370 2.75 -10.80 0.11
C GLN A 370 2.46 -10.39 -1.34
N PHE A 371 3.43 -9.77 -2.02
CA PHE A 371 3.33 -9.40 -3.43
C PHE A 371 3.11 -10.62 -4.33
N ALA A 372 3.91 -11.69 -4.16
CA ALA A 372 3.75 -12.91 -4.94
C ALA A 372 2.37 -13.55 -4.74
N ALA A 373 1.89 -13.62 -3.49
CA ALA A 373 0.57 -14.17 -3.18
C ALA A 373 -0.56 -13.33 -3.79
N PHE A 374 -0.43 -12.01 -3.77
CA PHE A 374 -1.34 -11.08 -4.43
C PHE A 374 -1.38 -11.28 -5.94
N VAL A 375 -0.21 -11.31 -6.62
CA VAL A 375 -0.11 -11.47 -8.08
C VAL A 375 -0.72 -12.80 -8.54
N VAL A 376 -0.41 -13.90 -7.85
CA VAL A 376 -0.98 -15.22 -8.16
C VAL A 376 -2.50 -15.23 -7.99
N ALA A 377 -3.01 -14.56 -6.96
CA ALA A 377 -4.45 -14.49 -6.71
C ALA A 377 -5.19 -13.52 -7.65
N ALA A 378 -4.49 -12.53 -8.21
CA ALA A 378 -5.04 -11.58 -9.16
C ALA A 378 -5.16 -12.13 -10.59
N TYR A 379 -4.39 -13.18 -10.93
CA TYR A 379 -4.43 -13.84 -12.24
C TYR A 379 -5.86 -14.23 -12.64
N PRO A 380 -6.28 -14.03 -13.92
CA PRO A 380 -5.48 -13.64 -15.08
C PRO A 380 -5.38 -12.13 -15.33
N TYR A 381 -5.66 -11.28 -14.35
CA TYR A 381 -5.78 -9.84 -14.55
C TYR A 381 -4.61 -9.06 -13.95
N VAL A 382 -4.26 -7.94 -14.57
CA VAL A 382 -3.41 -6.93 -13.92
C VAL A 382 -4.29 -6.08 -13.00
N PRO A 383 -4.00 -6.00 -11.70
CA PRO A 383 -4.87 -5.33 -10.74
C PRO A 383 -4.83 -3.80 -10.92
N PRO A 384 -5.96 -3.15 -11.25
CA PRO A 384 -6.02 -1.70 -11.24
C PRO A 384 -5.90 -1.16 -9.82
N ILE A 385 -5.09 -0.12 -9.65
CA ILE A 385 -4.74 0.40 -8.32
C ILE A 385 -5.97 0.89 -7.54
N GLU A 386 -6.98 1.40 -8.25
CA GLU A 386 -8.25 1.82 -7.67
C GLU A 386 -9.00 0.64 -7.05
N ALA A 387 -9.11 -0.49 -7.76
CA ALA A 387 -9.79 -1.67 -7.24
C ALA A 387 -9.03 -2.29 -6.06
N VAL A 388 -7.70 -2.22 -6.06
CA VAL A 388 -6.88 -2.61 -4.91
C VAL A 388 -7.18 -1.71 -3.71
N GLY A 389 -7.28 -0.40 -3.92
CA GLY A 389 -7.65 0.56 -2.87
C GLY A 389 -9.01 0.27 -2.25
N ASP A 390 -10.03 0.06 -3.09
CA ASP A 390 -11.37 -0.26 -2.63
C ASP A 390 -11.41 -1.58 -1.85
N ALA A 391 -10.67 -2.59 -2.31
CA ALA A 391 -10.55 -3.88 -1.64
C ALA A 391 -9.85 -3.76 -0.27
N VAL A 392 -8.75 -3.01 -0.18
CA VAL A 392 -8.04 -2.73 1.08
C VAL A 392 -8.94 -1.95 2.05
N ALA A 393 -9.60 -0.90 1.58
CA ALA A 393 -10.53 -0.11 2.39
C ALA A 393 -11.70 -0.96 2.90
N ARG A 394 -12.17 -1.93 2.11
CA ARG A 394 -13.18 -2.90 2.55
C ARG A 394 -12.65 -3.83 3.64
N LEU A 395 -11.45 -4.40 3.48
CA LEU A 395 -10.86 -5.28 4.51
C LEU A 395 -10.68 -4.56 5.84
N LYS A 396 -10.24 -3.30 5.79
CA LYS A 396 -10.09 -2.47 6.97
C LYS A 396 -11.42 -2.30 7.71
N ARG A 397 -12.49 -1.94 7.00
CA ARG A 397 -13.85 -1.83 7.58
C ARG A 397 -14.34 -3.17 8.16
N ASP A 398 -14.18 -4.27 7.43
CA ASP A 398 -14.58 -5.60 7.91
C ASP A 398 -13.87 -5.95 9.24
N ARG A 399 -12.58 -5.58 9.39
CA ARG A 399 -11.80 -5.81 10.62
C ARG A 399 -12.25 -4.91 11.76
N GLU A 400 -12.49 -3.62 11.50
CA GLU A 400 -13.00 -2.67 12.50
C GLU A 400 -14.37 -3.12 13.02
N GLU A 401 -15.27 -3.57 12.15
CA GLU A 401 -16.58 -4.12 12.53
C GLU A 401 -16.46 -5.44 13.33
N ALA A 402 -15.49 -6.29 12.99
CA ALA A 402 -15.24 -7.52 13.74
C ALA A 402 -14.72 -7.22 15.16
N GLU A 403 -13.80 -6.24 15.29
CA GLU A 403 -13.27 -5.83 16.57
C GLU A 403 -14.33 -5.14 17.44
N ALA A 404 -15.17 -4.28 16.85
CA ALA A 404 -16.29 -3.66 17.55
C ALA A 404 -17.24 -4.70 18.14
N ARG A 405 -17.61 -5.73 17.36
CA ARG A 405 -18.43 -6.87 17.83
C ARG A 405 -17.74 -7.66 18.94
N ARG A 406 -16.41 -7.83 18.87
CA ARG A 406 -15.64 -8.53 19.91
C ARG A 406 -15.65 -7.75 21.23
N VAL A 407 -15.44 -6.44 21.17
CA VAL A 407 -15.46 -5.55 22.35
C VAL A 407 -16.86 -5.50 22.97
N GLU A 408 -17.91 -5.41 22.14
CA GLU A 408 -19.29 -5.45 22.60
C GLU A 408 -19.63 -6.78 23.29
N GLY A 409 -19.28 -7.92 22.68
CA GLY A 409 -19.47 -9.24 23.28
C GLY A 409 -18.70 -9.43 24.59
N GLN A 410 -17.48 -8.88 24.70
CA GLN A 410 -16.72 -8.90 25.97
C GLN A 410 -17.39 -8.04 27.05
N ARG A 411 -17.98 -6.90 26.68
CA ARG A 411 -18.70 -6.04 27.60
C ARG A 411 -19.98 -6.71 28.11
N GLU A 412 -20.73 -7.36 27.23
CA GLU A 412 -21.93 -8.12 27.59
C GLU A 412 -21.57 -9.29 28.53
N ALA A 413 -20.58 -10.09 28.18
CA ALA A 413 -20.09 -11.18 29.04
C ALA A 413 -19.60 -10.68 30.41
N GLY A 414 -18.94 -9.51 30.44
CA GLY A 414 -18.51 -8.87 31.69
C GLY A 414 -19.68 -8.44 32.58
N LEU A 415 -20.75 -7.90 31.98
CA LEU A 415 -21.98 -7.53 32.69
C LEU A 415 -22.73 -8.77 33.21
N GLU A 416 -22.81 -9.84 32.41
CA GLU A 416 -23.40 -11.11 32.83
C GLU A 416 -22.62 -11.75 33.98
N ALA A 417 -21.29 -11.72 33.95
CA ALA A 417 -20.44 -12.19 35.03
C ALA A 417 -20.67 -11.38 36.33
N HIS A 418 -20.80 -10.06 36.23
CA HIS A 418 -21.11 -9.21 37.39
C HIS A 418 -22.51 -9.47 37.96
N GLN A 419 -23.51 -9.68 37.10
CA GLN A 419 -24.87 -10.02 37.53
C GLN A 419 -24.93 -11.40 38.18
N SER A 420 -24.23 -12.39 37.60
CA SER A 420 -24.13 -13.74 38.15
C SER A 420 -23.45 -13.74 39.51
N ASN A 421 -22.33 -13.00 39.64
CA ASN A 421 -21.62 -12.87 40.92
C ASN A 421 -22.49 -12.16 41.98
N SER A 422 -23.28 -11.16 41.57
CA SER A 422 -24.23 -10.47 42.47
C SER A 422 -25.37 -11.37 42.94
N ARG A 423 -25.80 -12.35 42.13
CA ARG A 423 -26.80 -13.35 42.51
C ARG A 423 -26.23 -14.44 43.42
N SER A 424 -24.96 -14.78 43.27
CA SER A 424 -24.28 -15.80 44.09
C SER A 424 -23.69 -15.27 45.40
N GLN A 425 -23.72 -13.95 45.67
CA GLN A 425 -23.39 -13.47 47.01
C GLN A 425 -24.42 -14.02 48.00
N PRO A 426 -23.99 -14.77 49.03
CA PRO A 426 -24.90 -15.33 50.02
C PRO A 426 -25.66 -14.16 50.65
N ARG A 427 -27.00 -14.20 50.55
CA ARG A 427 -27.87 -13.24 51.23
C ARG A 427 -27.35 -13.09 52.66
N PRO A 428 -27.05 -11.87 53.14
CA PRO A 428 -26.59 -11.68 54.50
C PRO A 428 -27.60 -12.37 55.40
N ARG A 429 -27.14 -13.43 56.10
CA ARG A 429 -28.00 -14.14 57.05
C ARG A 429 -28.56 -13.07 57.98
N PRO A 430 -29.89 -12.99 58.17
CA PRO A 430 -30.46 -12.02 59.07
C PRO A 430 -29.76 -12.20 60.41
N HIS A 431 -29.07 -11.15 60.87
CA HIS A 431 -28.37 -11.17 62.14
C HIS A 431 -29.36 -11.64 63.20
N ALA A 432 -29.11 -12.84 63.73
CA ALA A 432 -29.86 -13.36 64.86
C ALA A 432 -29.74 -12.31 65.98
N ARG A 433 -30.90 -11.91 66.50
CA ARG A 433 -31.05 -10.98 67.60
C ARG A 433 -30.09 -11.39 68.74
N PRO A 434 -29.21 -10.50 69.22
CA PRO A 434 -28.33 -10.82 70.34
C PRO A 434 -29.19 -10.89 71.60
N GLY A 435 -29.38 -12.09 72.12
CA GLY A 435 -30.10 -12.30 73.38
C GLY A 435 -30.68 -13.69 73.56
N GLN A 436 -29.84 -14.72 73.65
CA GLN A 436 -30.07 -15.86 74.54
C GLN A 436 -28.79 -16.69 74.64
N ALA A 437 -28.14 -16.56 75.79
CA ALA A 437 -27.06 -17.41 76.24
C ALA A 437 -27.65 -18.66 76.92
N ALA A 438 -27.14 -19.82 76.53
CA ALA A 438 -27.03 -21.04 77.34
C ALA A 438 -26.04 -21.92 76.56
N ALA A 439 -24.77 -21.99 76.95
CA ALA A 439 -24.29 -22.98 77.91
C ALA A 439 -24.67 -24.39 77.44
N ASP A 440 -23.85 -25.00 76.59
CA ASP A 440 -23.63 -26.43 76.71
C ASP A 440 -22.25 -26.85 76.19
N GLU A 441 -21.79 -27.91 76.81
CA GLU A 441 -20.44 -28.40 76.98
C GLU A 441 -19.86 -29.16 75.77
N THR A 442 -18.53 -29.11 75.69
CA THR A 442 -17.62 -30.25 75.43
C THR A 442 -17.93 -31.20 74.27
N GLU A 443 -17.12 -31.16 73.21
CA GLU A 443 -16.41 -32.37 72.73
C GLU A 443 -15.30 -32.03 71.73
N ALA A 444 -14.12 -32.58 71.98
CA ALA A 444 -12.95 -32.51 71.12
C ALA A 444 -13.07 -33.49 69.96
N PRO A 445 -12.63 -33.15 68.73
CA PRO A 445 -12.33 -34.16 67.72
C PRO A 445 -10.84 -34.54 67.72
N PRO A 446 -10.52 -35.79 67.36
CA PRO A 446 -9.18 -36.35 67.47
C PRO A 446 -8.27 -35.93 66.30
N MET A 447 -6.98 -36.11 66.56
CA MET A 447 -5.87 -36.04 65.62
C MET A 447 -5.95 -37.10 64.50
N GLU A 448 -5.20 -36.79 63.44
CA GLU A 448 -4.57 -37.70 62.46
C GLU A 448 -5.42 -38.25 61.30
N ALA A 449 -5.17 -37.69 60.12
CA ALA A 449 -4.84 -38.48 58.94
C ALA A 449 -3.98 -37.64 57.97
N GLU A 450 -2.73 -38.06 57.79
CA GLU A 450 -1.81 -37.57 56.77
C GLU A 450 -2.42 -37.71 55.37
N ALA A 451 -2.47 -36.61 54.63
CA ALA A 451 -2.78 -36.62 53.20
C ALA A 451 -1.47 -36.71 52.41
N PRO A 452 -1.33 -37.64 51.45
CA PRO A 452 -0.17 -37.70 50.59
C PRO A 452 -0.14 -36.50 49.64
N GLN A 453 1.04 -35.88 49.54
CA GLN A 453 1.38 -34.89 48.52
C GLN A 453 1.19 -35.51 47.13
N GLN A 454 0.10 -35.16 46.45
CA GLN A 454 -0.06 -35.40 45.03
C GLN A 454 0.82 -34.39 44.28
N GLN A 455 1.84 -34.91 43.60
CA GLN A 455 2.54 -34.20 42.53
C GLN A 455 1.52 -33.66 41.52
N PRO A 456 1.71 -32.44 40.98
CA PRO A 456 0.89 -31.95 39.88
C PRO A 456 1.17 -32.81 38.64
N GLN A 457 0.32 -33.82 38.43
CA GLN A 457 0.24 -34.49 37.15
C GLN A 457 -0.13 -33.44 36.11
N HIS A 458 0.72 -33.32 35.08
CA HIS A 458 0.43 -32.62 33.85
C HIS A 458 -0.99 -33.00 33.38
N GLN A 459 -1.92 -32.05 33.47
CA GLN A 459 -3.18 -32.17 32.75
C GLN A 459 -2.83 -32.27 31.26
N PRO A 460 -3.20 -33.37 30.57
CA PRO A 460 -3.19 -33.36 29.12
C PRO A 460 -4.14 -32.25 28.69
N GLN A 461 -3.63 -31.32 27.88
CA GLN A 461 -4.44 -30.30 27.24
C GLN A 461 -5.65 -30.98 26.59
N PRO A 462 -6.86 -30.40 26.69
CA PRO A 462 -8.02 -30.92 25.98
C PRO A 462 -7.67 -30.96 24.50
N THR A 463 -7.57 -32.19 23.98
CA THR A 463 -7.39 -32.44 22.56
C THR A 463 -8.57 -31.78 21.88
N GLN A 464 -8.30 -30.71 21.11
CA GLN A 464 -9.34 -30.04 20.35
C GLN A 464 -10.08 -31.10 19.53
N PRO A 465 -11.42 -31.12 19.54
CA PRO A 465 -12.16 -32.03 18.70
C PRO A 465 -11.76 -31.76 17.25
N ARG A 466 -11.14 -32.78 16.64
CA ARG A 466 -10.78 -32.82 15.23
C ARG A 466 -12.05 -32.48 14.46
N GLN A 467 -12.13 -31.24 13.95
CA GLN A 467 -13.25 -30.80 13.14
C GLN A 467 -13.30 -31.71 11.92
N GLN A 468 -14.25 -32.65 11.93
CA GLN A 468 -14.59 -33.41 10.75
C GLN A 468 -15.07 -32.39 9.72
N PRO A 469 -14.60 -32.45 8.46
CA PRO A 469 -15.12 -31.59 7.41
C PRO A 469 -16.61 -31.88 7.26
N THR A 470 -17.43 -30.91 7.67
CA THR A 470 -18.86 -30.90 7.45
C THR A 470 -19.10 -31.04 5.95
N GLN A 471 -19.65 -32.17 5.53
CA GLN A 471 -20.04 -32.35 4.14
C GLN A 471 -21.02 -31.22 3.75
N PRO A 472 -20.84 -30.61 2.57
CA PRO A 472 -21.73 -29.55 2.12
C PRO A 472 -23.15 -30.11 1.99
N ARG A 473 -24.06 -29.50 2.75
CA ARG A 473 -25.50 -29.74 2.66
C ARG A 473 -25.94 -29.50 1.21
N PRO A 474 -26.70 -30.40 0.58
CA PRO A 474 -27.16 -30.23 -0.80
C PRO A 474 -27.94 -28.92 -0.92
N GLN A 475 -27.49 -28.05 -1.81
CA GLN A 475 -28.17 -26.79 -2.09
C GLN A 475 -29.58 -27.08 -2.66
N PRO A 476 -30.63 -26.39 -2.18
CA PRO A 476 -31.95 -26.48 -2.79
C PRO A 476 -31.87 -26.01 -4.25
N ALA A 477 -32.47 -26.79 -5.15
CA ALA A 477 -32.49 -26.54 -6.58
C ALA A 477 -32.96 -25.11 -6.87
N GLN A 478 -32.13 -24.34 -7.58
CA GLN A 478 -32.51 -23.00 -8.00
C GLN A 478 -33.65 -23.07 -9.02
N PRO A 479 -34.67 -22.20 -8.91
CA PRO A 479 -35.77 -22.14 -9.86
C PRO A 479 -35.25 -21.72 -11.24
N ARG A 480 -35.63 -22.48 -12.27
CA ARG A 480 -35.29 -22.21 -13.67
C ARG A 480 -35.75 -20.79 -14.07
N PRO A 481 -34.90 -20.00 -14.75
CA PRO A 481 -35.30 -18.69 -15.25
C PRO A 481 -36.42 -18.85 -16.29
N ARG A 482 -37.50 -18.08 -16.10
CA ARG A 482 -38.59 -17.94 -17.07
C ARG A 482 -38.02 -17.36 -18.37
N ARG A 483 -38.26 -18.05 -19.48
CA ARG A 483 -38.01 -17.56 -20.85
C ARG A 483 -38.70 -16.20 -21.00
N GLN A 484 -37.93 -15.17 -21.34
CA GLN A 484 -38.49 -13.92 -21.84
C GLN A 484 -38.98 -14.15 -23.28
N PRO A 485 -40.10 -13.52 -23.69
CA PRO A 485 -40.60 -13.60 -25.05
C PRO A 485 -39.65 -12.89 -26.01
N GLU A 486 -39.35 -13.56 -27.13
CA GLU A 486 -38.59 -13.06 -28.26
C GLU A 486 -39.16 -11.72 -28.75
N GLN A 487 -38.34 -10.66 -28.69
CA GLN A 487 -38.63 -9.41 -29.38
C GLN A 487 -38.32 -9.60 -30.87
N GLN A 488 -39.35 -9.41 -31.70
CA GLN A 488 -39.23 -9.39 -33.15
C GLN A 488 -38.36 -8.21 -33.61
N PRO A 489 -37.49 -8.38 -34.62
CA PRO A 489 -36.70 -7.29 -35.16
C PRO A 489 -37.56 -6.35 -36.01
N GLU A 490 -37.60 -5.07 -35.61
CA GLU A 490 -38.10 -3.96 -36.42
C GLU A 490 -37.30 -3.85 -37.72
N GLN A 491 -38.03 -3.84 -38.83
CA GLN A 491 -37.51 -3.59 -40.17
C GLN A 491 -37.10 -2.11 -40.29
N GLN A 492 -35.84 -1.87 -40.65
CA GLN A 492 -35.39 -0.55 -41.07
C GLN A 492 -35.83 -0.28 -42.53
N PRO A 493 -36.30 0.94 -42.84
CA PRO A 493 -36.54 1.36 -44.22
C PRO A 493 -35.20 1.68 -44.90
N ALA A 494 -35.09 1.28 -46.16
CA ALA A 494 -33.95 1.58 -47.02
C ALA A 494 -34.01 3.04 -47.49
N GLU A 495 -32.87 3.74 -47.40
CA GLU A 495 -32.50 4.87 -48.26
C GLU A 495 -31.09 4.64 -48.81
#